data_AF-A0A7V7DRQ9-F1
#
_entry.id   AF-A0A7V7DRQ9-F1
#
_cell.length_a   1.000
_cell.length_b   1.000
_cell.length_c   1.000
_cell.angle_alpha   90.00
_cell.angle_beta   90.00
_cell.angle_gamma   90.00
#
_symmetry.space_group_name_H-M   'P 1'
#
loop_
_entity.id
_entity.type
_entity.pdbx_description
1 polymer ?
#
loop_
_entity_poly.entity_id
_entity_poly.type
_entity_poly.pdbx_seq_one_letter_code
_entity_poly.pdbx_strand_id
1 'polypeptide(L)'
;MHGRAENFGFIATGIGSVPFESIEGSCREIIESLPHIPFWPQFVKRSFLEDMNVQFSERLPLLHVNEKKRSLDIWEGAEREGALVEFYEHFLAQDLEYFAISRQYAPGLYTLLEDMKKGLAPDARYIKGQIVGPVTFASAIAGNDGKQVIHDPELSEALTKGLAVKALWQVNLLKSSGKRPVLFLDEPSLSGFGSAFSAIQRHEVIQMLKTIIDYVRENSDAIIGIHCCGNTDWSMILEAGPDIVNFDAFEFMDHFLLYKKEIEQFFKGGGNIAWGIVPTSDFKDTVTVKELSLLLEKGVNTLEKIGVPRDTIIRRSLLTPACGMGTMSKDMARAAISLLSELSRTMMGGL
;
A
#
# COMPACT_ATOMS: atom_id res chain seq x y z
N MET A 1 -17.42 10.68 12.61
CA MET A 1 -16.59 11.85 12.99
C MET A 1 -15.74 12.20 11.77
N HIS A 2 -15.89 13.39 11.18
CA HIS A 2 -15.05 13.82 10.06
C HIS A 2 -13.58 13.92 10.52
N GLY A 3 -12.69 13.28 9.75
CA GLY A 3 -11.29 13.08 10.08
C GLY A 3 -10.56 14.39 10.42
N ARG A 4 -9.70 14.33 11.43
CA ARG A 4 -8.72 15.39 11.64
C ARG A 4 -7.90 15.49 10.35
N ALA A 5 -7.89 16.65 9.71
CA ALA A 5 -7.11 16.85 8.51
C ALA A 5 -5.62 16.64 8.85
N GLU A 6 -5.01 15.62 8.25
CA GLU A 6 -3.59 15.34 8.44
C GLU A 6 -2.73 16.45 7.82
N ASN A 7 -1.58 16.71 8.43
CA ASN A 7 -0.59 17.63 7.90
C ASN A 7 0.69 16.87 7.57
N PHE A 8 0.68 16.28 6.37
CA PHE A 8 1.82 15.61 5.76
C PHE A 8 2.85 16.61 5.27
N GLY A 9 2.44 17.63 4.50
CA GLY A 9 3.34 18.69 4.05
C GLY A 9 4.52 18.18 3.22
N PHE A 10 4.27 17.26 2.28
CA PHE A 10 5.28 16.62 1.43
C PHE A 10 6.34 15.76 2.14
N ILE A 11 6.06 15.27 3.36
CA ILE A 11 6.86 14.19 3.94
C ILE A 11 6.81 12.94 3.04
N ALA A 12 7.92 12.21 3.01
CA ALA A 12 8.09 11.05 2.15
C ALA A 12 8.00 9.70 2.86
N THR A 13 7.55 8.68 2.13
CA THR A 13 7.57 7.26 2.50
C THR A 13 7.84 6.39 1.27
N GLY A 14 8.18 5.11 1.46
CA GLY A 14 8.26 4.12 0.38
C GLY A 14 6.98 3.29 0.21
N ILE A 15 6.93 2.51 -0.87
CA ILE A 15 5.79 1.62 -1.18
C ILE A 15 5.87 0.28 -0.45
N GLY A 16 7.03 -0.33 -0.28
CA GLY A 16 7.17 -1.57 0.50
C GLY A 16 8.29 -2.47 0.01
N SER A 17 8.22 -2.90 -1.26
CA SER A 17 9.22 -3.81 -1.82
C SER A 17 10.56 -3.12 -2.08
N VAL A 18 11.65 -3.80 -1.70
CA VAL A 18 13.03 -3.33 -1.86
C VAL A 18 13.94 -4.42 -2.41
N PRO A 19 15.02 -4.07 -3.14
CA PRO A 19 15.93 -5.06 -3.72
C PRO A 19 17.07 -5.47 -2.78
N PHE A 20 17.00 -5.06 -1.52
CA PHE A 20 18.02 -5.31 -0.50
C PHE A 20 17.85 -6.71 0.12
N GLU A 21 18.87 -7.15 0.87
CA GLU A 21 18.88 -8.47 1.53
C GLU A 21 19.23 -8.40 3.02
N SER A 22 19.95 -7.36 3.45
CA SER A 22 20.27 -7.14 4.86
C SER A 22 19.05 -6.52 5.56
N ILE A 23 18.43 -7.28 6.46
CA ILE A 23 17.22 -6.85 7.15
C ILE A 23 17.51 -5.63 8.02
N GLU A 24 18.49 -5.73 8.92
CA GLU A 24 18.84 -4.67 9.86
C GLU A 24 19.40 -3.44 9.15
N GLY A 25 20.28 -3.64 8.16
CA GLY A 25 20.88 -2.55 7.40
C GLY A 25 19.83 -1.74 6.65
N SER A 26 18.88 -2.41 5.99
CA SER A 26 17.81 -1.72 5.26
C SER A 26 16.80 -1.03 6.17
N CYS A 27 16.46 -1.60 7.33
CA CYS A 27 15.56 -0.92 8.28
C CYS A 27 16.17 0.40 8.76
N ARG A 28 17.48 0.41 9.09
CA ARG A 28 18.19 1.63 9.49
C ARG A 28 18.29 2.65 8.36
N GLU A 29 18.66 2.20 7.16
CA GLU A 29 18.75 3.05 5.97
C GLU A 29 17.40 3.73 5.65
N ILE A 30 16.27 3.02 5.84
CA ILE A 30 14.93 3.58 5.67
C ILE A 30 14.61 4.62 6.74
N ILE A 31 14.91 4.35 8.02
CA ILE A 31 14.70 5.32 9.11
C ILE A 31 15.50 6.61 8.84
N GLU A 32 16.77 6.48 8.45
CA GLU A 32 17.66 7.61 8.17
C GLU A 32 17.19 8.41 6.95
N SER A 33 16.76 7.73 5.88
CA SER A 33 16.39 8.38 4.62
C SER A 33 14.99 8.97 4.64
N LEU A 34 14.05 8.38 5.38
CA LEU A 34 12.63 8.74 5.42
C LEU A 34 12.16 8.94 6.87
N PRO A 35 12.71 9.94 7.59
CA PRO A 35 12.63 10.02 9.04
C PRO A 35 11.21 10.28 9.57
N HIS A 36 10.31 10.85 8.78
CA HIS A 36 8.96 11.23 9.23
C HIS A 36 7.92 10.12 9.12
N ILE A 37 8.07 9.25 8.11
CA ILE A 37 7.22 8.08 7.84
C ILE A 37 8.11 6.91 7.35
N PRO A 38 8.90 6.27 8.24
CA PRO A 38 9.58 5.04 7.87
C PRO A 38 8.56 3.96 7.50
N PHE A 39 8.87 3.16 6.49
CA PHE A 39 8.07 2.01 6.06
C PHE A 39 8.80 0.71 6.35
N TRP A 40 8.09 -0.38 6.67
CA TRP A 40 8.77 -1.66 6.81
C TRP A 40 9.04 -2.29 5.43
N PRO A 41 10.26 -2.76 5.15
CA PRO A 41 10.63 -3.30 3.84
C PRO A 41 10.14 -4.74 3.63
N GLN A 42 9.71 -5.05 2.40
CA GLN A 42 9.51 -6.42 1.89
C GLN A 42 10.72 -6.81 1.03
N PHE A 43 11.46 -7.85 1.44
CA PHE A 43 12.71 -8.27 0.77
C PHE A 43 12.45 -9.36 -0.28
N VAL A 44 11.78 -8.99 -1.38
CA VAL A 44 11.36 -9.93 -2.45
C VAL A 44 12.52 -10.73 -3.09
N LYS A 45 13.76 -10.21 -3.02
CA LYS A 45 14.97 -10.90 -3.49
C LYS A 45 15.56 -11.87 -2.45
N ARG A 46 15.27 -11.67 -1.15
CA ARG A 46 15.74 -12.52 -0.05
C ARG A 46 14.92 -13.80 0.08
N SER A 47 13.59 -13.68 0.03
CA SER A 47 12.67 -14.80 0.15
C SER A 47 11.42 -14.58 -0.69
N PHE A 48 10.93 -15.63 -1.35
CA PHE A 48 9.66 -15.57 -2.07
C PHE A 48 8.45 -15.46 -1.12
N LEU A 49 8.62 -15.81 0.15
CA LEU A 49 7.59 -15.58 1.18
C LEU A 49 7.32 -14.09 1.42
N GLU A 50 8.21 -13.21 0.95
CA GLU A 50 8.04 -11.76 1.02
C GLU A 50 7.48 -11.17 -0.28
N ASP A 51 7.13 -12.02 -1.26
CA ASP A 51 6.32 -11.61 -2.40
C ASP A 51 4.95 -11.17 -1.91
N MET A 52 4.42 -10.05 -2.41
CA MET A 52 3.17 -9.48 -1.92
C MET A 52 1.98 -10.44 -2.04
N ASN A 53 1.98 -11.35 -3.02
CA ASN A 53 0.90 -12.32 -3.19
C ASN A 53 1.05 -13.52 -2.26
N VAL A 54 2.24 -13.79 -1.71
CA VAL A 54 2.47 -14.92 -0.79
C VAL A 54 2.47 -14.45 0.67
N GLN A 55 2.97 -13.25 0.91
CA GLN A 55 3.30 -12.74 2.25
C GLN A 55 2.12 -12.71 3.21
N PHE A 56 0.92 -12.47 2.70
CA PHE A 56 -0.29 -12.30 3.51
C PHE A 56 -1.15 -13.57 3.57
N SER A 57 -0.65 -14.71 3.07
CA SER A 57 -1.40 -15.96 2.95
C SER A 57 -1.53 -16.79 4.24
N GLU A 58 -0.65 -16.59 5.23
CA GLU A 58 -0.64 -17.38 6.46
C GLU A 58 -2.02 -17.39 7.12
N ARG A 59 -2.55 -18.57 7.45
CA ARG A 59 -3.83 -18.74 8.17
C ARG A 59 -5.09 -18.24 7.43
N LEU A 60 -4.96 -17.93 6.14
CA LEU A 60 -6.13 -17.77 5.27
C LEU A 60 -6.63 -19.14 4.79
N PRO A 61 -7.95 -19.32 4.61
CA PRO A 61 -8.53 -20.62 4.34
C PRO A 61 -8.09 -21.14 2.97
N LEU A 62 -7.82 -22.44 2.90
CA LEU A 62 -7.59 -23.20 1.66
C LEU A 62 -6.35 -22.82 0.85
N LEU A 63 -5.54 -21.86 1.30
CA LEU A 63 -4.34 -21.45 0.58
C LEU A 63 -3.18 -22.41 0.84
N HIS A 64 -2.51 -22.81 -0.23
CA HIS A 64 -1.25 -23.55 -0.18
C HIS A 64 -0.16 -22.79 -0.94
N VAL A 65 1.00 -22.65 -0.29
CA VAL A 65 2.17 -22.00 -0.87
C VAL A 65 2.90 -22.97 -1.79
N ASN A 66 2.90 -22.69 -3.10
CA ASN A 66 3.63 -23.46 -4.08
C ASN A 66 5.04 -22.90 -4.27
N GLU A 67 6.00 -23.43 -3.51
CA GLU A 67 7.38 -22.93 -3.53
C GLU A 67 8.04 -23.01 -4.93
N LYS A 68 7.70 -24.05 -5.71
CA LYS A 68 8.26 -24.25 -7.06
C LYS A 68 7.79 -23.19 -8.04
N LYS A 69 6.49 -22.84 -7.98
CA LYS A 69 5.89 -21.80 -8.83
C LYS A 69 6.04 -20.40 -8.24
N ARG A 70 6.42 -20.28 -6.96
CA ARG A 70 6.43 -19.03 -6.19
C ARG A 70 5.06 -18.34 -6.23
N SER A 71 4.01 -19.13 -6.06
CA SER A 71 2.61 -18.69 -6.16
C SER A 71 1.77 -19.31 -5.04
N LEU A 72 0.50 -18.91 -4.99
CA LEU A 72 -0.53 -19.56 -4.18
C LEU A 72 -1.45 -20.37 -5.08
N ASP A 73 -1.82 -21.55 -4.60
CA ASP A 73 -2.83 -22.42 -5.21
C ASP A 73 -3.88 -22.79 -4.15
N ILE A 74 -5.08 -23.19 -4.58
CA ILE A 74 -6.08 -23.77 -3.67
C ILE A 74 -5.72 -25.21 -3.33
N TRP A 75 -5.73 -25.53 -2.03
CA TRP A 75 -5.39 -26.87 -1.57
C TRP A 75 -6.53 -27.85 -1.83
N GLU A 76 -6.34 -28.76 -2.80
CA GLU A 76 -7.30 -29.81 -3.17
C GLU A 76 -7.60 -30.83 -2.05
N GLY A 77 -6.72 -30.93 -1.04
CA GLY A 77 -6.86 -31.88 0.07
C GLY A 77 -7.67 -31.38 1.26
N ALA A 78 -8.08 -30.11 1.27
CA ALA A 78 -8.88 -29.54 2.34
C ALA A 78 -10.39 -29.77 2.13
N GLU A 79 -11.08 -30.08 3.22
CA GLU A 79 -12.53 -30.04 3.27
C GLU A 79 -12.96 -28.56 3.33
N ARG A 80 -13.56 -28.07 2.24
CA ARG A 80 -13.84 -26.64 2.02
C ARG A 80 -14.75 -26.06 3.11
N GLU A 81 -15.80 -26.78 3.49
CA GLU A 81 -16.78 -26.28 4.46
C GLU A 81 -16.11 -26.13 5.83
N GLY A 82 -15.39 -27.15 6.29
CA GLY A 82 -14.66 -27.13 7.55
C GLY A 82 -13.61 -26.02 7.62
N ALA A 83 -12.82 -25.82 6.55
CA ALA A 83 -11.82 -24.74 6.51
C ALA A 83 -12.46 -23.34 6.57
N LEU A 84 -13.62 -23.15 5.94
CA LEU A 84 -14.36 -21.90 6.00
C LEU A 84 -15.02 -21.71 7.36
N VAL A 85 -15.56 -22.77 7.98
CA VAL A 85 -16.11 -22.72 9.34
C VAL A 85 -15.05 -22.30 10.34
N GLU A 86 -13.87 -22.95 10.36
CA GLU A 86 -12.76 -22.59 11.25
C GLU A 86 -12.34 -21.12 11.03
N PHE A 87 -12.19 -20.70 9.77
CA PHE A 87 -11.88 -19.31 9.44
C PHE A 87 -12.92 -18.33 9.99
N TYR A 88 -14.22 -18.59 9.77
CA TYR A 88 -15.29 -17.70 10.20
C TYR A 88 -15.46 -17.68 11.72
N GLU A 89 -15.18 -18.78 12.43
CA GLU A 89 -15.13 -18.79 13.88
C GLU A 89 -14.08 -17.81 14.42
N HIS A 90 -12.84 -17.85 13.91
CA HIS A 90 -11.80 -16.91 14.30
C HIS A 90 -12.09 -15.47 13.87
N PHE A 91 -12.66 -15.27 12.67
CA PHE A 91 -13.07 -13.95 12.18
C PHE A 91 -14.14 -13.32 13.10
N LEU A 92 -15.20 -14.07 13.42
CA LEU A 92 -16.29 -13.60 14.29
C LEU A 92 -15.83 -13.38 15.73
N ALA A 93 -14.86 -14.17 16.21
CA ALA A 93 -14.22 -13.98 17.52
C ALA A 93 -13.23 -12.81 17.56
N GLN A 94 -12.96 -12.15 16.43
CA GLN A 94 -11.93 -11.10 16.28
C GLN A 94 -10.55 -11.57 16.77
N ASP A 95 -10.19 -12.82 16.51
CA ASP A 95 -8.92 -13.41 16.93
C ASP A 95 -7.76 -12.90 16.07
N LEU A 96 -7.26 -11.70 16.38
CA LEU A 96 -6.21 -11.06 15.60
C LEU A 96 -4.91 -11.87 15.57
N GLU A 97 -4.60 -12.60 16.65
CA GLU A 97 -3.36 -13.37 16.75
C GLU A 97 -3.40 -14.62 15.86
N TYR A 98 -4.56 -15.24 15.67
CA TYR A 98 -4.73 -16.30 14.66
C TYR A 98 -4.32 -15.81 13.26
N PHE A 99 -4.61 -14.55 12.93
CA PHE A 99 -4.28 -13.95 11.64
C PHE A 99 -2.89 -13.29 11.58
N ALA A 100 -2.06 -13.42 12.62
CA ALA A 100 -0.75 -12.78 12.66
C ALA A 100 0.13 -13.17 11.46
N ILE A 101 0.97 -12.24 11.00
CA ILE A 101 1.99 -12.48 9.98
C ILE A 101 3.29 -12.79 10.70
N SER A 102 3.85 -13.98 10.51
CA SER A 102 5.02 -14.42 11.24
C SER A 102 6.29 -13.66 10.84
N ARG A 103 7.32 -13.68 11.70
CA ARG A 103 8.64 -13.10 11.39
C ARG A 103 9.29 -13.74 10.16
N GLN A 104 8.94 -14.99 9.85
CA GLN A 104 9.44 -15.66 8.66
C GLN A 104 8.94 -14.96 7.37
N TYR A 105 7.68 -14.53 7.36
CA TYR A 105 7.03 -13.86 6.24
C TYR A 105 7.29 -12.36 6.22
N ALA A 106 7.47 -11.71 7.37
CA ALA A 106 7.65 -10.26 7.44
C ALA A 106 8.83 -9.84 8.36
N PRO A 107 10.06 -10.29 8.12
CA PRO A 107 11.20 -9.96 9.01
C PRO A 107 11.43 -8.45 9.12
N GLY A 108 11.26 -7.69 8.02
CA GLY A 108 11.40 -6.24 8.00
C GLY A 108 10.41 -5.50 8.90
N LEU A 109 9.17 -6.01 9.02
CA LEU A 109 8.16 -5.46 9.94
C LEU A 109 8.64 -5.55 11.38
N TYR A 110 9.08 -6.72 11.80
CA TYR A 110 9.53 -6.91 13.17
C TYR A 110 10.83 -6.17 13.48
N THR A 111 11.83 -6.23 12.59
CA THR A 111 13.11 -5.56 12.81
C THR A 111 12.96 -4.03 12.84
N LEU A 112 12.16 -3.46 11.94
CA LEU A 112 11.88 -2.01 11.97
C LEU A 112 11.24 -1.63 13.31
N LEU A 113 10.24 -2.38 13.79
CA LEU A 113 9.56 -2.07 15.06
C LEU A 113 10.48 -2.18 16.27
N GLU A 114 11.41 -3.13 16.28
CA GLU A 114 12.44 -3.22 17.32
C GLU A 114 13.34 -1.99 17.31
N ASP A 115 13.77 -1.53 16.14
CA ASP A 115 14.60 -0.34 15.99
C ASP A 115 13.85 0.95 16.38
N MET A 116 12.56 1.04 16.06
CA MET A 116 11.68 2.12 16.52
C MET A 116 11.56 2.13 18.05
N LYS A 117 11.38 0.96 18.69
CA LYS A 117 11.29 0.81 20.16
C LYS A 117 12.60 1.16 20.87
N LYS A 118 13.75 0.97 20.22
CA LYS A 118 15.06 1.44 20.70
C LYS A 118 15.25 2.96 20.56
N GLY A 119 14.28 3.68 19.99
CA GLY A 119 14.33 5.12 19.81
C GLY A 119 15.14 5.57 18.59
N LEU A 120 15.39 4.68 17.61
CA LEU A 120 16.20 5.02 16.44
C LEU A 120 15.50 5.94 15.43
N ALA A 121 14.18 6.16 15.56
CA ALA A 121 13.39 7.06 14.71
C ALA A 121 12.70 8.17 15.54
N PRO A 122 13.46 9.13 16.10
CA PRO A 122 12.92 10.18 16.95
C PRO A 122 11.94 11.10 16.20
N ASP A 123 12.24 11.42 14.94
CA ASP A 123 11.47 12.36 14.12
C ASP A 123 10.24 11.75 13.44
N ALA A 124 10.07 10.43 13.57
CA ALA A 124 8.92 9.73 13.00
C ALA A 124 7.64 10.18 13.71
N ARG A 125 6.66 10.62 12.92
CA ARG A 125 5.28 10.88 13.40
C ARG A 125 4.36 9.73 13.06
N TYR A 126 4.66 9.08 11.93
CA TYR A 126 3.92 7.95 11.40
C TYR A 126 4.86 6.76 11.21
N ILE A 127 4.26 5.60 11.00
CA ILE A 127 4.95 4.40 10.51
C ILE A 127 4.07 3.79 9.44
N LYS A 128 4.66 3.47 8.29
CA LYS A 128 3.93 2.95 7.15
C LYS A 128 3.99 1.43 7.09
N GLY A 129 2.83 0.83 6.86
CA GLY A 129 2.69 -0.57 6.50
C GLY A 129 1.96 -0.77 5.18
N GLN A 130 1.95 -2.00 4.70
CA GLN A 130 1.28 -2.40 3.46
C GLN A 130 0.61 -3.75 3.63
N ILE A 131 -0.43 -3.95 2.85
CA ILE A 131 -1.02 -5.24 2.59
C ILE A 131 -1.44 -5.29 1.11
N VAL A 132 -1.35 -6.46 0.51
CA VAL A 132 -1.92 -6.67 -0.83
C VAL A 132 -3.42 -6.37 -0.81
N GLY A 133 -3.89 -5.64 -1.81
CA GLY A 133 -5.31 -5.37 -1.97
C GLY A 133 -6.09 -6.61 -2.39
N PRO A 134 -7.39 -6.69 -2.04
CA PRO A 134 -8.18 -7.90 -2.19
C PRO A 134 -8.39 -8.29 -3.66
N VAL A 135 -8.45 -7.33 -4.60
CA VAL A 135 -8.61 -7.63 -6.02
C VAL A 135 -7.33 -8.26 -6.58
N THR A 136 -6.18 -7.66 -6.28
CA THR A 136 -4.87 -8.20 -6.67
C THR A 136 -4.63 -9.58 -6.05
N PHE A 137 -4.95 -9.75 -4.77
CA PHE A 137 -4.75 -11.03 -4.09
C PHE A 137 -5.60 -12.15 -4.69
N ALA A 138 -6.92 -11.92 -4.82
CA ALA A 138 -7.83 -12.92 -5.38
C ALA A 138 -7.55 -13.22 -6.86
N SER A 139 -7.03 -12.24 -7.62
CA SER A 139 -6.63 -12.43 -9.02
C SER A 139 -5.32 -13.23 -9.17
N ALA A 140 -4.46 -13.24 -8.15
CA ALA A 140 -3.16 -13.91 -8.19
C ALA A 140 -3.22 -15.41 -7.87
N ILE A 141 -4.36 -15.90 -7.34
CA ILE A 141 -4.50 -17.28 -6.87
C ILE A 141 -5.25 -18.10 -7.92
N ALA A 142 -4.65 -19.21 -8.33
CA ALA A 142 -5.29 -20.17 -9.24
C ALA A 142 -6.26 -21.08 -8.47
N GLY A 143 -7.52 -21.13 -8.91
CA GLY A 143 -8.51 -22.10 -8.47
C GLY A 143 -8.36 -23.45 -9.15
N ASN A 144 -9.03 -24.46 -8.60
CA ASN A 144 -8.96 -25.85 -9.10
C ASN A 144 -9.70 -26.05 -10.43
N ASP A 145 -10.58 -25.12 -10.81
CA ASP A 145 -11.32 -25.13 -12.08
C ASP A 145 -10.58 -24.42 -13.23
N GLY A 146 -9.34 -23.99 -12.98
CA GLY A 146 -8.52 -23.24 -13.93
C GLY A 146 -8.84 -21.75 -14.02
N LYS A 147 -9.80 -21.25 -13.22
CA LYS A 147 -10.09 -19.81 -13.09
C LYS A 147 -9.38 -19.24 -11.86
N GLN A 148 -9.20 -17.93 -11.83
CA GLN A 148 -8.69 -17.22 -10.66
C GLN A 148 -9.74 -17.17 -9.54
N VAL A 149 -9.29 -17.15 -8.29
CA VAL A 149 -10.15 -17.12 -7.10
C VAL A 149 -11.09 -15.92 -7.07
N ILE A 150 -10.74 -14.81 -7.72
CA ILE A 150 -11.61 -13.64 -7.87
C ILE A 150 -12.99 -13.97 -8.50
N HIS A 151 -13.12 -15.10 -9.19
CA HIS A 151 -14.38 -15.59 -9.77
C HIS A 151 -15.14 -16.58 -8.88
N ASP A 152 -14.60 -16.90 -7.70
CA ASP A 152 -15.25 -17.68 -6.64
C ASP A 152 -15.75 -16.71 -5.56
N PRO A 153 -17.06 -16.41 -5.50
CA PRO A 153 -17.59 -15.39 -4.60
C PRO A 153 -17.35 -15.69 -3.12
N GLU A 154 -17.51 -16.96 -2.72
CA GLU A 154 -17.37 -17.37 -1.32
C GLU A 154 -15.92 -17.27 -0.87
N LEU A 155 -14.98 -17.73 -1.70
CA LEU A 155 -13.57 -17.65 -1.35
C LEU A 155 -13.04 -16.22 -1.46
N SER A 156 -13.47 -15.46 -2.48
CA SER A 156 -13.14 -14.03 -2.58
C SER A 156 -13.59 -13.24 -1.36
N GLU A 157 -14.80 -13.51 -0.86
CA GLU A 157 -15.31 -12.89 0.37
C GLU A 157 -14.46 -13.28 1.59
N ALA A 158 -14.19 -14.58 1.77
CA ALA A 158 -13.40 -15.08 2.90
C ALA A 158 -11.98 -14.49 2.88
N LEU A 159 -11.30 -14.48 1.74
CA LEU A 159 -9.97 -13.91 1.60
C LEU A 159 -9.97 -12.38 1.84
N THR A 160 -10.97 -11.66 1.33
CA THR A 160 -11.11 -10.22 1.58
C THR A 160 -11.28 -9.92 3.06
N LYS A 161 -12.14 -10.67 3.76
CA LYS A 161 -12.33 -10.57 5.22
C LYS A 161 -11.07 -10.92 5.98
N GLY A 162 -10.35 -11.97 5.56
CA GLY A 162 -9.09 -12.37 6.17
C GLY A 162 -8.00 -11.30 6.03
N LEU A 163 -7.90 -10.67 4.86
CA LEU A 163 -7.02 -9.51 4.65
C LEU A 163 -7.42 -8.32 5.54
N ALA A 164 -8.72 -8.09 5.76
CA ALA A 164 -9.20 -7.05 6.67
C ALA A 164 -8.73 -7.27 8.12
N VAL A 165 -8.82 -8.50 8.62
CA VAL A 165 -8.33 -8.83 9.97
C VAL A 165 -6.81 -8.73 10.05
N LYS A 166 -6.08 -9.20 9.04
CA LYS A 166 -4.62 -9.06 8.94
C LYS A 166 -4.17 -7.61 8.91
N ALA A 167 -4.89 -6.76 8.16
CA ALA A 167 -4.65 -5.32 8.10
C ALA A 167 -4.80 -4.70 9.50
N LEU A 168 -5.86 -5.03 10.23
CA LEU A 168 -6.08 -4.56 11.60
C LEU A 168 -5.00 -5.06 12.57
N TRP A 169 -4.61 -6.35 12.50
CA TRP A 169 -3.51 -6.89 13.28
C TRP A 169 -2.21 -6.12 13.02
N GLN A 170 -1.87 -5.88 11.75
CA GLN A 170 -0.67 -5.14 11.37
C GLN A 170 -0.73 -3.70 11.90
N VAL A 171 -1.87 -3.03 11.79
CA VAL A 171 -2.10 -1.68 12.33
C VAL A 171 -1.85 -1.65 13.85
N ASN A 172 -2.38 -2.61 14.60
CA ASN A 172 -2.18 -2.70 16.06
C ASN A 172 -0.71 -2.93 16.41
N LEU A 173 -0.04 -3.81 15.65
CA LEU A 173 1.38 -4.07 15.83
C LEU A 173 2.23 -2.81 15.53
N LEU A 174 1.93 -2.09 14.44
CA LEU A 174 2.58 -0.83 14.08
C LEU A 174 2.36 0.25 15.14
N LYS A 175 1.14 0.36 15.68
CA LYS A 175 0.78 1.30 16.75
C LYS A 175 1.61 1.08 18.02
N SER A 176 2.09 -0.15 18.27
CA SER A 176 2.98 -0.46 19.40
C SER A 176 4.35 0.24 19.33
N SER A 177 4.71 0.85 18.20
CA SER A 177 5.89 1.73 18.07
C SER A 177 5.70 3.11 18.70
N GLY A 178 4.48 3.46 19.12
CA GLY A 178 4.12 4.81 19.57
C GLY A 178 3.94 5.82 18.44
N LYS A 179 4.02 5.39 17.16
CA LYS A 179 3.75 6.21 15.98
C LYS A 179 2.38 5.87 15.40
N ARG A 180 1.78 6.80 14.66
CA ARG A 180 0.48 6.56 14.03
C ARG A 180 0.63 5.70 12.77
N PRO A 181 -0.10 4.58 12.64
CA PRO A 181 -0.04 3.74 11.44
C PRO A 181 -0.62 4.43 10.20
N VAL A 182 0.09 4.29 9.08
CA VAL A 182 -0.41 4.54 7.73
C VAL A 182 -0.37 3.21 6.99
N LEU A 183 -1.52 2.65 6.61
CA LEU A 183 -1.59 1.34 5.96
C LEU A 183 -2.00 1.52 4.49
N PHE A 184 -1.21 1.01 3.55
CA PHE A 184 -1.58 1.00 2.13
C PHE A 184 -2.14 -0.36 1.72
N LEU A 185 -3.21 -0.34 0.94
CA LEU A 185 -3.71 -1.48 0.16
C LEU A 185 -3.08 -1.40 -1.23
N ASP A 186 -2.23 -2.35 -1.57
CA ASP A 186 -1.49 -2.35 -2.83
C ASP A 186 -2.28 -3.11 -3.90
N GLU A 187 -2.78 -2.38 -4.89
CA GLU A 187 -3.67 -2.87 -5.96
C GLU A 187 -3.09 -2.72 -7.38
N PRO A 188 -1.90 -3.29 -7.70
CA PRO A 188 -1.33 -3.19 -9.04
C PRO A 188 -2.20 -3.83 -10.13
N SER A 189 -3.01 -4.85 -9.81
CA SER A 189 -3.88 -5.52 -10.80
C SER A 189 -5.00 -4.61 -11.33
N LEU A 190 -5.38 -3.57 -10.59
CA LEU A 190 -6.40 -2.61 -11.02
C LEU A 190 -5.97 -1.77 -12.23
N SER A 191 -4.68 -1.74 -12.56
CA SER A 191 -4.21 -1.17 -13.82
C SER A 191 -4.78 -1.89 -15.06
N GLY A 192 -5.15 -3.16 -14.93
CA GLY A 192 -5.81 -3.96 -15.97
C GLY A 192 -7.34 -3.94 -15.92
N PHE A 193 -7.94 -3.19 -14.99
CA PHE A 193 -9.40 -3.11 -14.84
C PHE A 193 -10.06 -2.57 -16.11
N GLY A 194 -11.20 -3.17 -16.50
CA GLY A 194 -11.92 -2.82 -17.73
C GLY A 194 -11.29 -3.35 -19.02
N SER A 195 -10.19 -4.09 -18.95
CA SER A 195 -9.68 -4.86 -20.09
C SER A 195 -10.62 -6.03 -20.42
N ALA A 196 -10.54 -6.56 -21.65
CA ALA A 196 -11.32 -7.74 -22.07
C ALA A 196 -11.07 -8.99 -21.21
N PHE A 197 -10.00 -8.99 -20.39
CA PHE A 197 -9.61 -10.07 -19.51
C PHE A 197 -10.03 -9.85 -18.04
N SER A 198 -10.62 -8.69 -17.71
CA SER A 198 -11.11 -8.38 -16.36
C SER A 198 -12.62 -8.61 -16.29
N ALA A 199 -13.04 -9.74 -15.72
CA ALA A 199 -14.46 -10.09 -15.61
C ALA A 199 -15.16 -9.47 -14.37
N ILE A 200 -14.39 -8.91 -13.43
CA ILE A 200 -14.92 -8.31 -12.20
C ILE A 200 -15.61 -6.97 -12.51
N GLN A 201 -16.78 -6.76 -11.91
CA GLN A 201 -17.54 -5.52 -12.08
C GLN A 201 -17.03 -4.43 -11.14
N ARG A 202 -17.20 -3.17 -11.56
CA ARG A 202 -16.83 -1.98 -10.76
C ARG A 202 -17.35 -2.03 -9.32
N HIS A 203 -18.61 -2.41 -9.14
CA HIS A 203 -19.24 -2.43 -7.81
C HIS A 203 -18.63 -3.52 -6.89
N GLU A 204 -18.19 -4.64 -7.46
CA GLU A 204 -17.51 -5.71 -6.71
C GLU A 204 -16.14 -5.24 -6.22
N VAL A 205 -15.37 -4.57 -7.09
CA VAL A 205 -14.08 -3.96 -6.71
C VAL A 205 -14.25 -2.96 -5.56
N ILE A 206 -15.22 -2.04 -5.69
CA ILE A 206 -15.51 -1.06 -4.64
C ILE A 206 -15.88 -1.76 -3.33
N GLN A 207 -16.73 -2.77 -3.38
CA GLN A 207 -17.17 -3.50 -2.19
C GLN A 207 -16.01 -4.26 -1.51
N MET A 208 -15.11 -4.88 -2.29
CA MET A 208 -13.94 -5.57 -1.76
C MET A 208 -13.00 -4.59 -1.03
N LEU A 209 -12.70 -3.45 -1.65
CA LEU A 209 -11.87 -2.40 -1.05
C LEU A 209 -12.51 -1.83 0.22
N LYS A 210 -13.81 -1.47 0.15
CA LYS A 210 -14.56 -0.95 1.30
C LYS A 210 -14.61 -1.92 2.47
N THR A 211 -14.72 -3.21 2.20
CA THR A 211 -14.73 -4.24 3.26
C THR A 211 -13.49 -4.14 4.15
N ILE A 212 -12.30 -3.94 3.57
CA ILE A 212 -11.07 -3.79 4.35
C ILE A 212 -10.98 -2.39 4.98
N ILE A 213 -11.27 -1.34 4.19
CA ILE A 213 -11.16 0.04 4.65
C ILE A 213 -12.08 0.30 5.85
N ASP A 214 -13.35 -0.06 5.73
CA ASP A 214 -14.36 0.17 6.77
C ASP A 214 -14.04 -0.68 8.01
N TYR A 215 -13.66 -1.95 7.85
CA TYR A 215 -13.27 -2.80 8.97
C TYR A 215 -12.08 -2.24 9.78
N VAL A 216 -11.01 -1.79 9.10
CA VAL A 216 -9.85 -1.19 9.78
C VAL A 216 -10.21 0.16 10.42
N ARG A 217 -11.02 0.98 9.74
CA ARG A 217 -11.45 2.31 10.20
C ARG A 217 -12.37 2.23 11.42
N GLU A 218 -13.25 1.24 11.48
CA GLU A 218 -14.15 1.03 12.62
C GLU A 218 -13.39 0.57 13.88
N ASN A 219 -12.23 -0.07 13.71
CA ASN A 219 -11.48 -0.69 14.80
C ASN A 219 -10.14 0.00 15.12
N SER A 220 -9.78 1.09 14.41
CA SER A 220 -8.51 1.79 14.62
C SER A 220 -8.55 3.26 14.17
N ASP A 221 -7.51 4.01 14.51
CA ASP A 221 -7.25 5.39 14.06
C ASP A 221 -6.19 5.47 12.95
N ALA A 222 -5.91 4.34 12.29
CA ALA A 222 -4.98 4.27 11.18
C ALA A 222 -5.47 5.10 9.98
N ILE A 223 -4.51 5.59 9.21
CA ILE A 223 -4.77 6.28 7.94
C ILE A 223 -4.63 5.24 6.83
N ILE A 224 -5.69 5.04 6.05
CA ILE A 224 -5.75 3.96 5.05
C ILE A 224 -5.55 4.55 3.66
N GLY A 225 -4.55 4.06 2.94
CA GLY A 225 -4.26 4.44 1.57
C GLY A 225 -4.53 3.31 0.59
N ILE A 226 -4.72 3.66 -0.69
CA ILE A 226 -4.67 2.70 -1.80
C ILE A 226 -3.53 3.10 -2.73
N HIS A 227 -2.67 2.15 -3.07
CA HIS A 227 -1.61 2.30 -4.06
C HIS A 227 -1.99 1.56 -5.35
N CYS A 228 -1.93 2.25 -6.48
CA CYS A 228 -1.99 1.65 -7.82
C CYS A 228 -0.96 2.31 -8.71
N CYS A 229 0.00 1.53 -9.21
CA CYS A 229 1.11 2.04 -10.01
C CYS A 229 0.75 2.36 -11.48
N GLY A 230 -0.32 1.75 -12.03
CA GLY A 230 -0.75 2.00 -13.40
C GLY A 230 -2.00 2.87 -13.49
N ASN A 231 -2.33 3.32 -14.71
CA ASN A 231 -3.60 4.00 -14.97
C ASN A 231 -4.78 3.05 -14.74
N THR A 232 -5.85 3.56 -14.12
CA THR A 232 -7.07 2.81 -13.83
C THR A 232 -8.28 3.76 -13.83
N ASP A 233 -9.45 3.23 -13.51
CA ASP A 233 -10.63 4.03 -13.19
C ASP A 233 -10.46 4.68 -11.80
N TRP A 234 -9.87 5.87 -11.76
CA TRP A 234 -9.61 6.56 -10.48
C TRP A 234 -10.89 6.95 -9.75
N SER A 235 -12.01 7.13 -10.45
CA SER A 235 -13.29 7.39 -9.79
C SER A 235 -13.73 6.21 -8.91
N MET A 236 -13.42 4.98 -9.33
CA MET A 236 -13.68 3.75 -8.56
C MET A 236 -12.86 3.72 -7.26
N ILE A 237 -11.56 4.04 -7.34
CA ILE A 237 -10.68 4.11 -6.16
C ILE A 237 -11.13 5.22 -5.20
N LEU A 238 -11.48 6.40 -5.72
CA LEU A 238 -11.97 7.52 -4.91
C LEU A 238 -13.31 7.20 -4.23
N GLU A 239 -14.20 6.50 -4.93
CA GLU A 239 -15.50 6.03 -4.42
C GLU A 239 -15.37 4.96 -3.33
N ALA A 240 -14.32 4.13 -3.37
CA ALA A 240 -14.01 3.19 -2.28
C ALA A 240 -13.66 3.89 -0.95
N GLY A 241 -13.38 5.21 -0.98
CA GLY A 241 -13.23 6.04 0.20
C GLY A 241 -11.96 5.78 1.04
N PRO A 242 -10.76 5.67 0.45
CA PRO A 242 -9.52 5.69 1.22
C PRO A 242 -9.27 7.08 1.84
N ASP A 243 -8.31 7.19 2.75
CA ASP A 243 -7.83 8.48 3.27
C ASP A 243 -6.67 9.03 2.42
N ILE A 244 -5.93 8.15 1.73
CA ILE A 244 -4.83 8.49 0.81
C ILE A 244 -5.02 7.76 -0.52
N VAL A 245 -4.90 8.50 -1.64
CA VAL A 245 -4.70 7.87 -2.96
C VAL A 245 -3.24 8.03 -3.37
N ASN A 246 -2.58 6.91 -3.68
CA ASN A 246 -1.21 6.88 -4.17
C ASN A 246 -1.19 6.36 -5.61
N PHE A 247 -0.72 7.22 -6.51
CA PHE A 247 -0.61 6.92 -7.93
C PHE A 247 0.78 7.32 -8.45
N ASP A 248 1.16 6.75 -9.58
CA ASP A 248 2.37 7.16 -10.29
C ASP A 248 2.14 8.52 -10.95
N ALA A 249 2.63 9.57 -10.29
CA ALA A 249 2.59 10.94 -10.75
C ALA A 249 3.69 11.25 -11.78
N PHE A 250 4.71 10.39 -11.89
CA PHE A 250 5.75 10.54 -12.89
C PHE A 250 5.21 10.23 -14.29
N GLU A 251 4.47 9.13 -14.43
CA GLU A 251 3.93 8.68 -15.73
C GLU A 251 2.45 9.04 -15.94
N PHE A 252 1.62 8.93 -14.90
CA PHE A 252 0.15 8.96 -15.05
C PHE A 252 -0.53 10.19 -14.43
N MET A 253 0.22 11.25 -14.09
CA MET A 253 -0.37 12.47 -13.52
C MET A 253 -1.45 13.10 -14.39
N ASP A 254 -1.22 13.24 -15.69
CA ASP A 254 -2.22 13.86 -16.57
C ASP A 254 -3.50 13.00 -16.66
N HIS A 255 -3.40 11.67 -16.52
CA HIS A 255 -4.56 10.77 -16.50
C HIS A 255 -5.36 10.88 -15.20
N PHE A 256 -4.67 10.89 -14.04
CA PHE A 256 -5.30 11.07 -12.74
C PHE A 256 -6.03 12.42 -12.66
N LEU A 257 -5.41 13.50 -13.14
CA LEU A 257 -5.97 14.86 -13.09
C LEU A 257 -7.19 15.10 -14.02
N LEU A 258 -7.60 14.11 -14.82
CA LEU A 258 -8.86 14.15 -15.56
C LEU A 258 -10.09 14.03 -14.65
N TYR A 259 -9.96 13.38 -13.48
CA TYR A 259 -11.03 13.10 -12.52
C TYR A 259 -11.31 14.30 -11.59
N LYS A 260 -11.50 15.48 -12.19
CA LYS A 260 -11.53 16.77 -11.49
C LYS A 260 -12.58 16.83 -10.39
N LYS A 261 -13.80 16.36 -10.66
CA LYS A 261 -14.93 16.44 -9.73
C LYS A 261 -14.71 15.51 -8.54
N GLU A 262 -14.27 14.30 -8.83
CA GLU A 262 -14.01 13.24 -7.86
C GLU A 262 -12.85 13.64 -6.94
N ILE A 263 -11.78 14.19 -7.51
CA ILE A 263 -10.63 14.70 -6.73
C ILE A 263 -11.05 15.90 -5.86
N GLU A 264 -11.81 16.86 -6.39
CA GLU A 264 -12.30 18.00 -5.60
C GLU A 264 -13.16 17.53 -4.41
N GLN A 265 -14.06 16.57 -4.63
CA GLN A 265 -14.88 15.95 -3.59
C GLN A 265 -14.04 15.19 -2.57
N PHE A 266 -13.03 14.45 -3.03
CA PHE A 266 -12.10 13.74 -2.17
C PHE A 266 -11.35 14.68 -1.22
N PHE A 267 -10.84 15.81 -1.73
CA PHE A 267 -10.26 16.85 -0.87
C PHE A 267 -11.30 17.48 0.06
N LYS A 268 -12.53 17.75 -0.39
CA LYS A 268 -13.59 18.23 0.51
C LYS A 268 -13.88 17.25 1.65
N GLY A 269 -13.78 15.95 1.39
CA GLY A 269 -13.95 14.86 2.36
C GLY A 269 -12.77 14.64 3.31
N GLY A 270 -11.65 15.33 3.15
CA GLY A 270 -10.45 15.14 4.00
C GLY A 270 -9.34 14.32 3.37
N GLY A 271 -9.50 13.87 2.12
CA GLY A 271 -8.57 13.01 1.41
C GLY A 271 -7.21 13.65 1.15
N ASN A 272 -6.20 12.78 0.99
CA ASN A 272 -4.80 13.11 0.81
C ASN A 272 -4.25 12.43 -0.45
N ILE A 273 -3.24 13.03 -1.08
CA ILE A 273 -2.57 12.47 -2.25
C ILE A 273 -1.14 12.09 -1.89
N ALA A 274 -0.74 10.87 -2.21
CA ALA A 274 0.65 10.47 -2.25
C ALA A 274 1.14 10.49 -3.70
N TRP A 275 2.03 11.42 -4.02
CA TRP A 275 2.59 11.61 -5.35
C TRP A 275 3.74 10.62 -5.56
N GLY A 276 3.49 9.57 -6.34
CA GLY A 276 4.53 8.66 -6.83
C GLY A 276 5.40 9.38 -7.85
N ILE A 277 6.35 10.19 -7.37
CA ILE A 277 7.03 11.21 -8.17
C ILE A 277 8.44 10.78 -8.60
N VAL A 278 9.06 9.85 -7.88
CA VAL A 278 10.36 9.28 -8.27
C VAL A 278 10.13 8.01 -9.09
N PRO A 279 10.54 7.94 -10.37
CA PRO A 279 10.29 6.77 -11.20
C PRO A 279 11.02 5.53 -10.68
N THR A 280 10.45 4.34 -10.90
CA THR A 280 11.07 3.06 -10.50
C THR A 280 11.42 2.17 -11.69
N SER A 281 10.57 2.09 -12.72
CA SER A 281 10.80 1.24 -13.89
C SER A 281 11.85 1.81 -14.84
N ASP A 282 11.77 3.12 -15.11
CA ASP A 282 12.67 3.85 -16.01
C ASP A 282 13.58 4.82 -15.24
N PHE A 283 13.95 4.47 -14.01
CA PHE A 283 14.82 5.32 -13.21
C PHE A 283 16.18 5.53 -13.90
N LYS A 284 16.57 6.79 -14.02
CA LYS A 284 17.87 7.21 -14.55
C LYS A 284 18.52 8.12 -13.54
N ASP A 285 19.82 7.98 -13.34
CA ASP A 285 20.61 8.85 -12.46
C ASP A 285 20.64 10.32 -12.91
N THR A 286 20.10 10.61 -14.11
CA THR A 286 19.94 11.96 -14.63
C THR A 286 18.71 12.68 -14.09
N VAL A 287 17.76 11.98 -13.45
CA VAL A 287 16.56 12.61 -12.89
C VAL A 287 16.94 13.47 -11.69
N THR A 288 16.54 14.73 -11.69
CA THR A 288 16.94 15.72 -10.68
C THR A 288 15.80 16.17 -9.79
N VAL A 289 16.12 16.64 -8.58
CA VAL A 289 15.14 17.27 -7.67
C VAL A 289 14.40 18.40 -8.37
N LYS A 290 15.09 19.23 -9.15
CA LYS A 290 14.49 20.37 -9.87
C LYS A 290 13.40 19.92 -10.85
N GLU A 291 13.66 18.88 -11.62
CA GLU A 291 12.67 18.34 -12.57
C GLU A 291 11.44 17.80 -11.83
N LEU A 292 11.66 17.06 -10.74
CA LEU A 292 10.57 16.50 -9.93
C LEU A 292 9.76 17.59 -9.21
N SER A 293 10.42 18.65 -8.70
CA SER A 293 9.74 19.81 -8.12
C SER A 293 8.85 20.51 -9.15
N LEU A 294 9.33 20.72 -10.38
CA LEU A 294 8.52 21.32 -11.45
C LEU A 294 7.31 20.45 -11.82
N LEU A 295 7.50 19.13 -11.85
CA LEU A 295 6.42 18.17 -12.11
C LEU A 295 5.36 18.21 -11.00
N LEU A 296 5.80 18.21 -9.75
CA LEU A 296 4.93 18.32 -8.59
C LEU A 296 4.17 19.65 -8.58
N GLU A 297 4.85 20.76 -8.88
CA GLU A 297 4.24 22.09 -9.03
C GLU A 297 3.18 22.13 -10.12
N LYS A 298 3.40 21.45 -11.26
CA LYS A 298 2.36 21.29 -12.30
C LYS A 298 1.11 20.62 -11.73
N GLY A 299 1.28 19.55 -10.93
CA GLY A 299 0.19 18.86 -10.25
C GLY A 299 -0.57 19.77 -9.28
N VAL A 300 0.16 20.45 -8.38
CA VAL A 300 -0.40 21.40 -7.41
C VAL A 300 -1.20 22.51 -8.11
N ASN A 301 -0.61 23.15 -9.13
CA ASN A 301 -1.27 24.22 -9.88
C ASN A 301 -2.53 23.73 -10.61
N THR A 302 -2.56 22.45 -11.02
CA THR A 302 -3.75 21.88 -11.67
C THR A 302 -4.87 21.62 -10.67
N LEU A 303 -4.54 21.12 -9.48
CA LEU A 303 -5.49 20.95 -8.38
C LEU A 303 -6.03 22.30 -7.87
N GLU A 304 -5.19 23.33 -7.86
CA GLU A 304 -5.59 24.69 -7.49
C GLU A 304 -6.62 25.26 -8.49
N LYS A 305 -6.40 25.06 -9.79
CA LYS A 305 -7.33 25.49 -10.86
C LYS A 305 -8.69 24.81 -10.79
N ILE A 306 -8.81 23.64 -10.18
CA ILE A 306 -10.09 22.94 -9.99
C ILE A 306 -10.75 23.25 -8.64
N GLY A 307 -10.21 24.20 -7.88
CA GLY A 307 -10.86 24.76 -6.70
C GLY A 307 -10.34 24.26 -5.34
N VAL A 308 -9.26 23.46 -5.30
CA VAL A 308 -8.65 23.03 -4.04
C VAL A 308 -7.63 24.09 -3.58
N PRO A 309 -7.76 24.68 -2.38
CA PRO A 309 -6.80 25.70 -1.93
C PRO A 309 -5.38 25.15 -1.89
N ARG A 310 -4.40 25.90 -2.43
CA ARG A 310 -2.98 25.51 -2.49
C ARG A 310 -2.43 24.99 -1.17
N ASP A 311 -2.67 25.73 -0.10
CA ASP A 311 -2.28 25.38 1.26
C ASP A 311 -2.89 24.05 1.75
N THR A 312 -4.11 23.71 1.30
CA THR A 312 -4.71 22.40 1.56
C THR A 312 -4.03 21.30 0.75
N ILE A 313 -3.70 21.54 -0.52
CA ILE A 313 -2.99 20.58 -1.37
C ILE A 313 -1.64 20.22 -0.73
N ILE A 314 -0.86 21.23 -0.33
CA ILE A 314 0.46 21.05 0.30
C ILE A 314 0.36 20.20 1.57
N ARG A 315 -0.50 20.61 2.52
CA ARG A 315 -0.67 19.90 3.79
C ARG A 315 -1.10 18.45 3.60
N ARG A 316 -1.86 18.16 2.56
CA ARG A 316 -2.43 16.84 2.28
C ARG A 316 -1.70 16.08 1.18
N SER A 317 -0.45 16.44 0.94
CA SER A 317 0.42 15.76 -0.01
C SER A 317 1.53 14.99 0.69
N LEU A 318 1.77 13.76 0.23
CA LEU A 318 2.92 12.92 0.58
C LEU A 318 3.74 12.67 -0.69
N LEU A 319 5.02 12.33 -0.53
CA LEU A 319 5.87 11.91 -1.65
C LEU A 319 6.24 10.44 -1.54
N THR A 320 6.22 9.73 -2.66
CA THR A 320 6.65 8.32 -2.73
C THR A 320 7.45 8.08 -4.01
N PRO A 321 8.16 6.93 -4.11
CA PRO A 321 8.47 6.39 -5.42
C PRO A 321 7.18 6.04 -6.19
N ALA A 322 7.27 5.92 -7.50
CA ALA A 322 6.16 5.58 -8.39
C ALA A 322 5.56 4.19 -8.11
N CYS A 323 6.40 3.23 -7.71
CA CYS A 323 6.01 1.87 -7.33
C CYS A 323 6.99 1.29 -6.29
N GLY A 324 6.86 0.02 -5.96
CA GLY A 324 7.87 -0.72 -5.20
C GLY A 324 9.19 -0.84 -5.95
N MET A 325 10.31 -0.89 -5.22
CA MET A 325 11.66 -0.93 -5.79
C MET A 325 12.24 -2.35 -5.87
N GLY A 326 11.44 -3.38 -5.57
CA GLY A 326 11.90 -4.77 -5.46
C GLY A 326 12.64 -5.31 -6.69
N THR A 327 12.30 -4.84 -7.89
CA THR A 327 12.92 -5.27 -9.15
C THR A 327 14.19 -4.49 -9.50
N MET A 328 14.42 -3.33 -8.90
CA MET A 328 15.56 -2.45 -9.19
C MET A 328 16.91 -3.07 -8.77
N SER A 329 18.01 -2.51 -9.26
CA SER A 329 19.33 -2.78 -8.68
C SER A 329 19.44 -2.12 -7.29
N LYS A 330 20.32 -2.63 -6.42
CA LYS A 330 20.53 -2.08 -5.08
C LYS A 330 20.97 -0.60 -5.17
N ASP A 331 21.88 -0.27 -6.08
CA ASP A 331 22.40 1.09 -6.23
C ASP A 331 21.34 2.07 -6.75
N MET A 332 20.54 1.66 -7.75
CA MET A 332 19.45 2.49 -8.26
C MET A 332 18.36 2.72 -7.20
N ALA A 333 18.03 1.71 -6.39
CA ALA A 333 17.05 1.89 -5.31
C ALA A 333 17.54 2.87 -4.24
N ARG A 334 18.84 2.84 -3.89
CA ARG A 334 19.43 3.84 -2.98
C ARG A 334 19.42 5.23 -3.58
N ALA A 335 19.78 5.38 -4.85
CA ALA A 335 19.72 6.64 -5.57
C ALA A 335 18.29 7.20 -5.60
N ALA A 336 17.28 6.38 -5.87
CA ALA A 336 15.88 6.76 -5.85
C ALA A 336 15.39 7.20 -4.45
N ILE A 337 15.75 6.47 -3.40
CA ILE A 337 15.43 6.84 -2.01
C ILE A 337 16.12 8.17 -1.63
N SER A 338 17.39 8.34 -2.00
CA SER A 338 18.14 9.57 -1.74
C SER A 338 17.48 10.77 -2.44
N LEU A 339 17.11 10.61 -3.71
CA LEU A 339 16.43 11.63 -4.50
C LEU A 339 15.08 12.01 -3.90
N LEU A 340 14.29 11.02 -3.47
CA LEU A 340 13.00 11.23 -2.79
C LEU A 340 13.18 12.01 -1.47
N SER A 341 14.18 11.61 -0.69
CA SER A 341 14.52 12.23 0.60
C SER A 341 14.94 13.70 0.41
N GLU A 342 15.76 13.98 -0.61
CA GLU A 342 16.18 15.33 -0.98
C GLU A 342 14.99 16.19 -1.43
N LEU A 343 14.16 15.66 -2.34
CA LEU A 343 12.95 16.34 -2.79
C LEU A 343 12.02 16.68 -1.62
N SER A 344 11.79 15.73 -0.70
CA SER A 344 10.95 15.97 0.48
C SER A 344 11.49 17.12 1.35
N ARG A 345 12.81 17.15 1.61
CA ARG A 345 13.43 18.27 2.34
C ARG A 345 13.26 19.60 1.61
N THR A 346 13.45 19.63 0.29
CA THR A 346 13.26 20.84 -0.52
C THR A 346 11.82 21.35 -0.44
N MET A 347 10.82 20.46 -0.58
CA MET A 347 9.41 20.84 -0.59
C MET A 347 8.88 21.21 0.81
N MET A 348 9.41 20.60 1.88
CA MET A 348 9.10 21.01 3.26
C MET A 348 9.70 22.37 3.63
N GLY A 349 10.89 22.67 3.10
CA GLY A 349 11.64 23.90 3.39
C GLY A 349 11.19 25.12 2.59
N GLY A 350 10.32 24.97 1.59
CA GLY A 350 9.89 26.08 0.76
C GLY A 350 8.63 25.82 -0.06
N LEU A 351 7.63 26.69 0.15
CA LEU A 351 6.74 27.20 -0.89
C LEU A 351 6.57 28.71 -0.72
#